data_AF-A0A529KJ22-F1
#
_entry.id   AF-A0A529KJ22-F1
#
_cell.length_a   1.000
_cell.length_b   1.000
_cell.length_c   1.000
_cell.angle_alpha   90.00
_cell.angle_beta   90.00
_cell.angle_gamma   90.00
#
_symmetry.space_group_name_H-M   'P 1'
#
loop_
_entity.id
_entity.type
_entity.pdbx_description
1 polymer ?
#
loop_
_entity_poly.entity_id
_entity_poly.type
_entity_poly.pdbx_seq_one_letter_code
_entity_poly.pdbx_strand_id
1 'polypeptide(L)' 'VIIPVTEFRDIYGVALTNMIAGADPAEELKKATAQFQPVLDRSEQG' A
#
# COMPACT_ATOMS: atom_id res chain seq x y z
N VAL A 1 16.58 5.25 -3.44
CA VAL A 1 15.32 4.47 -3.52
C VAL A 1 14.74 4.17 -2.13
N ILE A 2 14.71 5.14 -1.20
CA ILE A 2 14.11 4.94 0.14
C ILE A 2 12.64 5.37 0.16
N ILE A 3 12.32 6.45 -0.56
CA ILE A 3 10.99 7.07 -0.59
C ILE A 3 9.89 6.06 -1.01
N PRO A 4 10.03 5.27 -2.09
CA PRO A 4 8.98 4.33 -2.49
C PRO A 4 8.74 3.22 -1.46
N VAL A 5 9.78 2.80 -0.74
CA VAL A 5 9.69 1.74 0.29
C VAL A 5 9.03 2.25 1.56
N THR A 6 9.17 3.55 1.87
CA THR A 6 8.44 4.19 2.97
C THR A 6 6.96 4.31 2.62
N GLU A 7 6.63 4.82 1.43
CA GLU A 7 5.24 4.94 0.96
C GLU A 7 4.53 3.58 0.90
N PHE A 8 5.23 2.52 0.44
CA PHE A 8 4.71 1.15 0.49
C PHE A 8 4.34 0.72 1.92
N ARG A 9 5.25 0.94 2.88
CA ARG A 9 5.04 0.56 4.28
C ARG A 9 3.87 1.32 4.91
N ASP A 10 3.71 2.60 4.59
CA ASP A 10 2.61 3.40 5.12
C ASP A 10 1.25 2.92 4.58
N ILE A 11 1.15 2.71 3.26
CA ILE A 11 -0.10 2.28 2.61
C ILE A 11 -0.51 0.87 3.05
N TYR A 12 0.40 -0.10 2.97
CA TYR A 12 0.09 -1.47 3.36
C TYR A 12 0.02 -1.66 4.88
N GLY A 13 0.69 -0.81 5.67
CA GLY A 13 0.60 -0.80 7.13
C GLY A 13 -0.79 -0.41 7.64
N VAL A 14 -1.44 0.56 6.98
CA VAL A 14 -2.85 0.90 7.26
C VAL A 14 -3.78 -0.26 6.93
N ALA A 15 -3.64 -0.87 5.75
CA ALA A 15 -4.44 -2.03 5.36
C ALA A 15 -4.27 -3.20 6.33
N LEU A 16 -3.04 -3.48 6.78
CA LEU A 16 -2.77 -4.50 7.79
C LEU A 16 -3.47 -4.20 9.12
N THR A 17 -3.43 -2.94 9.56
CA THR A 17 -4.10 -2.53 10.79
C THR A 17 -5.62 -2.74 10.70
N ASN A 18 -6.24 -2.40 9.56
CA ASN A 18 -7.65 -2.62 9.32
C ASN A 18 -8.02 -4.11 9.30
N MET A 19 -7.19 -4.96 8.66
CA MET A 19 -7.38 -6.41 8.65
C MET A 19 -7.30 -6.99 10.07
N ILE A 20 -6.35 -6.53 10.90
CA ILE A 20 -6.25 -6.93 12.32
C ILE A 20 -7.49 -6.49 13.10
N ALA A 21 -8.08 -5.34 12.75
CA ALA A 21 -9.33 -4.85 13.33
C ALA A 21 -10.59 -5.57 12.80
N GLY A 22 -10.46 -6.52 11.88
CA GLY A 22 -11.56 -7.34 11.35
C GLY A 22 -12.15 -6.89 10.01
N ALA A 23 -11.52 -5.95 9.30
CA ALA A 23 -11.92 -5.59 7.95
C ALA A 23 -11.65 -6.73 6.95
N ASP A 24 -12.36 -6.74 5.82
CA ASP A 24 -12.18 -7.75 4.77
C ASP A 24 -10.77 -7.66 4.13
N PRO A 25 -9.96 -8.73 4.17
CA PRO A 25 -8.60 -8.69 3.63
C PRO A 25 -8.52 -8.43 2.13
N ALA A 26 -9.45 -8.97 1.35
CA ALA A 26 -9.40 -8.84 -0.10
C ALA A 26 -9.72 -7.39 -0.53
N GLU A 27 -10.67 -6.75 0.15
CA GLU A 27 -11.02 -5.35 -0.07
C GLU A 27 -9.87 -4.41 0.34
N GLU A 28 -9.30 -4.60 1.54
CA GLU A 28 -8.19 -3.78 2.03
C GLU A 28 -6.96 -3.88 1.12
N LEU A 29 -6.60 -5.09 0.68
CA LEU A 29 -5.47 -5.28 -0.24
C LEU A 29 -5.72 -4.69 -1.62
N LYS A 30 -6.94 -4.79 -2.17
CA LYS A 30 -7.28 -4.13 -3.45
C LYS A 30 -7.14 -2.62 -3.34
N LYS A 31 -7.64 -2.04 -2.25
CA LYS A 31 -7.55 -0.60 -1.97
C LYS A 31 -6.10 -0.15 -1.81
N ALA A 32 -5.31 -0.84 -1.00
CA ALA A 32 -3.89 -0.55 -0.80
C ALA A 32 -3.11 -0.62 -2.12
N THR A 33 -3.37 -1.64 -2.95
CA THR A 33 -2.72 -1.80 -4.25
C THR A 33 -3.07 -0.66 -5.20
N ALA A 34 -4.35 -0.26 -5.27
CA ALA A 34 -4.77 0.90 -6.08
C ALA A 34 -4.13 2.21 -5.60
N GLN A 35 -3.96 2.39 -4.30
CA GLN A 35 -3.29 3.56 -3.71
C GLN A 35 -1.78 3.57 -3.98
N PHE A 36 -1.15 2.39 -4.00
CA PHE A 36 0.29 2.26 -4.23
C PHE A 36 0.69 2.33 -5.70
N GLN A 37 -0.19 1.99 -6.64
CA GLN A 37 0.10 2.01 -8.09
C GLN A 37 0.80 3.30 -8.58
N PRO A 38 0.33 4.53 -8.29
CA PRO A 38 1.02 5.73 -8.73
C PRO A 38 2.41 5.95 -8.08
N VAL A 39 2.67 5.34 -6.92
CA VAL A 39 4.00 5.34 -6.30
C VAL A 39 4.92 4.41 -7.07
N LEU A 40 4.44 3.21 -7.39
CA LEU A 40 5.16 2.23 -8.19
C LEU A 40 5.55 2.80 -9.56
N ASP A 41 4.58 3.37 -10.28
CA ASP A 41 4.79 3.94 -11.61
C ASP A 41 5.87 5.04 -11.61
N ARG A 42 5.91 5.88 -10.57
CA ARG A 42 6.97 6.90 -10.39
C ARG A 42 8.32 6.28 -10.05
N SER A 43 8.33 5.19 -9.27
CA SER A 43 9.56 4.54 -8.83
C SER A 43 10.26 3.77 -9.96
N GLU A 44 9.51 3.26 -10.92
CA GLU A 44 10.02 2.52 -12.10
C GLU A 44 10.54 3.46 -13.21
N GLN A 45 10.30 4.77 -13.09
CA GLN A 45 10.80 5.80 -14.02
C GLN A 45 12.20 6.33 -13.65
N GLY A 46 12.81 5.82 -12.57
CA GLY A 46 14.17 6.14 -12.14
C GLY A 46 15.18 5.11 -12.58
#